data_AF-A0A0J0YSX8-F1
#
_entry.id   AF-A0A0J0YSX8-F1
#
_cell.length_a   1.000
_cell.length_b   1.000
_cell.length_c   1.000
_cell.angle_alpha   90.00
_cell.angle_beta   90.00
_cell.angle_gamma   90.00
#
_symmetry.space_group_name_H-M   'P 1'
#
loop_
_entity.id
_entity.type
_entity.pdbx_description
1 polymer ?
#
loop_
_entity_poly.entity_id
_entity_poly.type
_entity_poly.pdbx_seq_one_letter_code
_entity_poly.pdbx_strand_id
1 'polypeptide(L)' 'MKADTMSATEIYHLRRSIRLSGAKRFHTTTQREFADILGVSLDAVKAWEQGRRRPRAAAVTLLNLIRRNPAIVETMKVD' A
#
# COMPACT_ATOMS: atom_id res chain seq x y z
N MET A 1 -15.77 -8.24 -17.47
CA MET A 1 -14.65 -8.68 -16.62
C MET A 1 -14.17 -7.48 -15.82
N LYS A 2 -14.40 -7.41 -14.49
CA LYS A 2 -14.03 -6.28 -13.62
C LYS A 2 -12.80 -6.66 -12.76
N ALA A 3 -11.68 -7.00 -13.40
CA ALA A 3 -10.58 -7.71 -12.74
C ALA A 3 -9.50 -6.81 -12.09
N ASP A 4 -9.48 -5.49 -12.38
CA ASP A 4 -8.26 -4.70 -12.16
C ASP A 4 -8.37 -3.56 -11.12
N THR A 5 -9.23 -3.68 -10.09
CA THR A 5 -9.26 -2.63 -9.06
C THR A 5 -9.52 -3.19 -7.67
N MET A 6 -8.55 -3.01 -6.77
CA MET A 6 -8.75 -3.30 -5.34
C MET A 6 -9.77 -2.33 -4.74
N SER A 7 -10.69 -2.87 -3.95
CA SER A 7 -11.63 -2.11 -3.14
C SER A 7 -10.93 -1.32 -2.05
N ALA A 8 -11.63 -0.33 -1.48
CA ALA A 8 -11.11 0.48 -0.39
C ALA A 8 -10.71 -0.38 0.83
N THR A 9 -11.58 -1.34 1.16
CA THR A 9 -11.38 -2.32 2.23
C THR A 9 -10.18 -3.22 1.97
N GLU A 10 -10.00 -3.71 0.74
CA GLU A 10 -8.82 -4.51 0.37
C GLU A 10 -7.51 -3.72 0.48
N ILE A 11 -7.50 -2.44 0.06
CA ILE A 11 -6.32 -1.58 0.18
C ILE A 11 -5.99 -1.32 1.66
N TYR A 12 -7.01 -1.02 2.47
CA TYR A 12 -6.86 -0.83 3.91
C TYR A 12 -6.28 -2.07 4.60
N HIS A 13 -6.81 -3.25 4.31
CA HIS A 13 -6.34 -4.50 4.90
C HIS A 13 -4.96 -4.90 4.40
N LEU A 14 -4.67 -4.66 3.11
CA LEU A 14 -3.33 -4.89 2.56
C LEU A 14 -2.28 -4.06 3.30
N ARG A 15 -2.49 -2.75 3.47
CA ARG A 15 -1.54 -1.92 4.22
C ARG A 15 -1.38 -2.43 5.65
N ARG A 16 -2.50 -2.75 6.32
CA ARG A 16 -2.52 -3.17 7.72
C ARG A 16 -1.87 -4.54 7.96
N SER A 17 -1.80 -5.41 6.95
CA SER A 17 -1.15 -6.72 7.07
C SER A 17 0.37 -6.63 6.97
N ILE A 18 0.90 -5.55 6.37
CA ILE A 18 2.33 -5.36 6.20
C ILE A 18 2.96 -4.90 7.52
N ARG A 19 4.00 -5.64 7.96
CA ARG A 19 4.84 -5.27 9.09
C ARG A 19 6.19 -4.81 8.59
N LEU A 20 6.54 -3.56 8.88
CA LEU A 20 7.83 -2.97 8.52
C LEU A 20 8.80 -3.09 9.68
N SER A 21 10.06 -3.33 9.34
CA SER A 21 11.20 -3.17 10.24
C SER A 21 11.34 -1.69 10.65
N GLY A 22 11.71 -1.48 11.91
CA GLY A 22 12.04 -0.18 12.50
C GLY A 22 13.22 -0.33 13.46
N ALA A 23 13.69 0.78 14.03
CA ALA A 23 14.95 0.84 14.78
C ALA A 23 15.10 -0.18 15.93
N LYS A 24 14.00 -0.67 16.50
CA LYS A 24 14.01 -1.63 17.61
C LYS A 24 13.07 -2.83 17.45
N ARG A 25 12.05 -2.75 16.57
CA ARG A 25 11.02 -3.79 16.38
C ARG A 25 10.21 -3.55 15.11
N PHE A 26 9.46 -4.57 14.71
CA PHE A 26 8.47 -4.47 13.64
C PHE A 26 7.20 -3.71 14.07
N HIS A 27 6.58 -2.96 13.17
CA HIS A 27 5.28 -2.30 13.37
C HIS A 27 4.37 -2.41 12.15
N THR A 28 3.08 -2.22 12.36
CA THR A 28 2.11 -2.16 11.25
C THR A 28 2.29 -0.86 10.46
N THR A 29 2.38 -0.99 9.15
CA THR A 29 2.59 0.13 8.22
C THR A 29 1.55 1.23 8.36
N THR A 30 2.00 2.48 8.52
CA THR A 30 1.15 3.68 8.52
C THR A 30 0.76 4.08 7.10
N GLN A 31 -0.27 4.92 6.95
CA GLN A 31 -0.65 5.43 5.62
C GLN A 31 0.46 6.24 4.95
N ARG A 32 1.32 6.93 5.73
CA ARG A 32 2.45 7.71 5.21
C ARG A 32 3.53 6.79 4.67
N GLU A 33 3.99 5.82 5.47
CA GLU A 33 5.00 4.85 5.01
C GLU A 33 4.52 4.06 3.79
N PHE A 34 3.24 3.71 3.74
CA PHE A 34 2.67 3.05 2.57
C PHE A 34 2.65 3.94 1.33
N ALA A 35 2.38 5.24 1.51
CA ALA A 35 2.44 6.21 0.43
C ALA A 35 3.87 6.37 -0.09
N ASP A 36 4.85 6.42 0.82
CA ASP A 36 6.27 6.52 0.50
C ASP A 36 6.75 5.27 -0.28
N ILE A 37 6.40 4.06 0.17
CA ILE A 37 6.69 2.78 -0.53
C ILE A 37 6.11 2.77 -1.95
N LEU A 38 4.91 3.33 -2.14
CA LEU A 38 4.23 3.37 -3.43
C LEU A 38 4.64 4.54 -4.32
N GLY A 39 5.41 5.50 -3.80
CA GLY A 39 5.78 6.73 -4.51
C GLY A 39 4.57 7.62 -4.82
N VAL A 40 3.58 7.69 -3.92
CA VAL A 40 2.37 8.51 -4.08
C VAL A 40 2.15 9.42 -2.88
N SER A 41 1.23 10.38 -2.99
CA SER A 41 0.91 11.25 -1.85
C SER A 41 0.11 10.51 -0.77
N LEU A 42 0.27 10.94 0.49
CA LEU A 42 -0.55 10.48 1.61
C LEU A 42 -2.07 10.63 1.33
N ASP A 43 -2.46 11.72 0.67
CA ASP A 43 -3.86 11.97 0.33
C ASP A 43 -4.40 10.99 -0.71
N ALA A 44 -3.55 10.47 -1.60
CA ALA A 44 -3.95 9.41 -2.53
C ALA A 44 -4.32 8.14 -1.75
N VAL A 45 -3.45 7.70 -0.83
CA VAL A 45 -3.71 6.51 0.00
C VAL A 45 -4.98 6.69 0.84
N LYS A 46 -5.15 7.84 1.50
CA LYS A 46 -6.38 8.16 2.26
C LYS A 46 -7.63 8.09 1.39
N ALA A 47 -7.58 8.70 0.20
CA ALA A 47 -8.72 8.71 -0.72
C ALA A 47 -9.06 7.30 -1.22
N TRP A 48 -8.07 6.42 -1.40
CA TRP A 48 -8.29 5.03 -1.78
C TRP A 48 -8.90 4.20 -0.66
N GLU A 49 -8.35 4.28 0.56
CA GLU A 49 -8.87 3.56 1.73
C GLU A 49 -10.27 4.03 2.16
N GLN A 50 -10.63 5.28 1.84
CA GLN A 50 -11.99 5.81 2.06
C GLN A 50 -12.94 5.57 0.88
N GLY A 51 -12.45 5.00 -0.23
CA GLY A 51 -13.25 4.77 -1.44
C GLY A 51 -13.64 6.04 -2.21
N ARG A 52 -13.06 7.21 -1.89
CA ARG A 52 -13.29 8.49 -2.58
C ARG A 52 -12.64 8.54 -3.96
N ARG A 53 -11.52 7.82 -4.14
CA ARG A 53 -10.82 7.68 -5.42
C ARG A 53 -10.36 6.23 -5.60
N ARG A 54 -10.11 5.84 -6.86
CA ARG A 54 -9.47 4.56 -7.19
C ARG A 54 -7.98 4.77 -7.52
N PRO A 55 -7.11 3.79 -7.24
CA PRO A 55 -5.74 3.82 -7.71
C PRO A 55 -5.68 3.79 -9.25
N ARG A 56 -4.69 4.49 -9.82
CA ARG A 56 -4.40 4.42 -11.26
C ARG A 56 -3.72 3.10 -11.61
N ALA A 57 -3.68 2.74 -12.89
CA ALA A 57 -3.14 1.46 -13.37
C ALA A 57 -1.76 1.11 -12.80
N ALA A 58 -0.80 2.06 -12.80
CA ALA A 58 0.53 1.82 -12.22
C ALA A 58 0.49 1.49 -10.72
N ALA A 59 -0.33 2.23 -9.95
CA ALA A 59 -0.51 1.96 -8.53
C ALA A 59 -1.20 0.60 -8.28
N VAL A 60 -2.16 0.21 -9.13
CA VAL A 60 -2.79 -1.12 -9.06
C VAL A 60 -1.76 -2.23 -9.24
N THR A 61 -0.81 -2.07 -10.17
CA THR A 61 0.28 -3.03 -10.37
C THR A 61 1.12 -3.19 -9.09
N LEU A 62 1.53 -2.09 -8.47
CA LEU A 62 2.31 -2.12 -7.23
C LEU A 62 1.51 -2.73 -6.06
N LEU A 63 0.25 -2.34 -5.91
CA LEU A 63 -0.65 -2.91 -4.90
C LEU A 63 -0.80 -4.43 -5.07
N ASN A 64 -0.94 -4.90 -6.31
CA ASN A 64 -1.01 -6.33 -6.61
C ASN A 64 0.31 -7.06 -6.36
N LEU A 65 1.44 -6.42 -6.62
CA LEU A 65 2.77 -6.97 -6.33
C LEU A 65 2.94 -7.15 -4.81
N ILE A 66 2.64 -6.12 -4.03
CA ILE A 66 2.70 -6.16 -2.57
C ILE A 66 1.70 -7.18 -2.01
N ARG A 67 0.49 -7.30 -2.60
CA ARG A 67 -0.50 -8.31 -2.19
C ARG A 67 -0.01 -9.73 -2.37
N ARG A 68 0.74 -10.01 -3.44
CA ARG A 68 1.30 -11.33 -3.72
C ARG A 68 2.55 -11.62 -2.89
N ASN A 69 3.36 -10.60 -2.62
CA ASN A 69 4.57 -10.71 -1.84
C ASN A 69 4.73 -9.51 -0.89
N PRO A 70 4.12 -9.54 0.31
CA PRO A 70 4.19 -8.42 1.24
C PRO A 70 5.60 -8.07 1.71
N ALA A 71 6.55 -9.00 1.66
CA ALA A 71 7.94 -8.77 2.08
C ALA A 71 8.72 -7.84 1.13
N ILE A 72 8.24 -7.63 -0.10
CA ILE A 72 8.90 -6.77 -1.10
C ILE A 72 9.01 -5.30 -0.65
N VAL A 73 8.15 -4.87 0.28
CA VAL A 73 8.16 -3.50 0.78
C VAL A 73 9.47 -3.09 1.45
N GLU A 74 10.21 -4.04 2.02
CA GLU A 74 11.51 -3.77 2.66
C GLU A 74 12.58 -3.41 1.62
N THR A 75 12.45 -3.89 0.37
CA THR A 75 13.37 -3.52 -0.72
C THR A 75 12.90 -2.30 -1.50
N MET A 76 11.66 -1.85 -1.29
CA MET A 76 11.07 -0.68 -1.93
C MET A 76 11.22 0.60 -1.09
N LYS A 77 11.58 0.47 0.19
CA LYS A 77 11.97 1.64 1.00
C LYS A 77 13.20 2.27 0.36
N VAL A 78 13.09 3.56 0.04
CA VAL A 78 14.23 4.38 -0.32
C VAL A 78 14.71 5.03 0.97
N ASP A 79 15.95 4.76 1.35
CA ASP A 79 16.62 5.36 2.52
C ASP A 79 16.80 6.88 2.36
#